data_AF-A0AAV0FAR1-F1
#
_entry.id   AF-A0AAV0FAR1-F1
#
_cell.length_a   1.000
_cell.length_b   1.000
_cell.length_c   1.000
_cell.angle_alpha   90.00
_cell.angle_beta   90.00
_cell.angle_gamma   90.00
#
_symmetry.space_group_name_H-M   'P 1'
#
loop_
_entity.id
_entity.type
_entity.pdbx_description
1 polymer ?
#
loop_
_entity_poly.entity_id
_entity_poly.type
_entity_poly.pdbx_seq_one_letter_code
_entity_poly.pdbx_strand_id
1 'polypeptide(L)'
;MGTRSEKDKDLERLIPVVVGGGLESGACSKSSSPSDSPPSSYSSGKEAFGKVIRSWAWKKFITGCVILFPIAITFYITWWFIYFVDGFFSPIYSHLGVNVFGLGFVTSITFIFLVGVFISSWVGASLLGLGEWFIKKMPLISYVYSASKQISAAISPDQNSHAFKEVALIKHPRHGEYALGFITSSLVLQKSSGPEELCCVYLPTNHLYLGDIYLVNSKDIMRPNLSVREAIEIVISGGLSIPKVLNVVDAHSILSPRLGKFAIPRV
;
A
#
# COMPACT_ATOMS: atom_id res chain seq x y z
N MET A 1 -31.50 30.62 46.44
CA MET A 1 -30.53 31.73 46.27
C MET A 1 -29.14 31.13 46.18
N GLY A 2 -28.35 31.22 45.13
CA GLY A 2 -28.50 31.77 43.78
C GLY A 2 -27.18 31.47 43.03
N THR A 3 -27.32 30.76 41.90
CA THR A 3 -26.68 31.00 40.59
C THR A 3 -25.16 31.10 40.46
N ARG A 4 -24.55 30.08 39.82
CA ARG A 4 -23.49 30.23 38.81
C ARG A 4 -23.45 29.02 37.88
N SER A 5 -24.53 28.81 37.13
CA SER A 5 -24.60 27.87 36.00
C SER A 5 -25.05 28.69 34.79
N GLU A 6 -24.08 29.32 34.13
CA GLU A 6 -24.33 30.30 33.06
C GLU A 6 -23.20 30.32 32.03
N LYS A 7 -22.71 29.14 31.61
CA LYS A 7 -21.75 29.06 30.48
C LYS A 7 -21.99 27.95 29.45
N ASP A 8 -23.05 27.15 29.56
CA ASP A 8 -23.22 25.97 28.68
C ASP A 8 -24.50 25.98 27.79
N LYS A 9 -25.03 27.13 27.36
CA LYS A 9 -26.28 27.14 26.55
C LYS A 9 -26.31 27.97 25.25
N ASP A 10 -25.20 28.54 24.80
CA ASP A 10 -25.23 29.51 23.68
C ASP A 10 -24.56 29.06 22.36
N LEU A 11 -24.51 27.76 22.05
CA LEU A 11 -23.96 27.31 20.74
C LEU A 11 -24.85 26.37 19.91
N GLU A 12 -26.11 26.17 20.32
CA GLU A 12 -27.12 25.51 19.51
C GLU A 12 -28.25 26.47 19.15
N ARG A 13 -28.11 27.19 18.03
CA ARG A 13 -29.21 27.70 17.18
C ARG A 13 -28.61 28.62 16.12
N LEU A 14 -28.73 28.25 14.84
CA LEU A 14 -29.09 29.14 13.73
C LEU A 14 -29.28 28.31 12.45
N ILE A 15 -30.53 27.84 12.25
CA ILE A 15 -31.10 27.60 10.92
C ILE A 15 -32.44 28.36 10.94
N PRO A 16 -32.73 29.30 10.03
CA PRO A 16 -34.06 29.86 9.91
C PRO A 16 -34.85 29.12 8.82
N VAL A 17 -35.94 28.50 9.25
CA VAL A 17 -37.07 28.08 8.40
C VAL A 17 -37.99 29.29 8.24
N VAL A 18 -38.22 29.72 7.00
CA VAL A 18 -39.16 30.82 6.67
C VAL A 18 -40.51 30.23 6.28
N VAL A 19 -41.57 30.57 7.02
CA VAL A 19 -42.97 30.35 6.66
C VAL A 19 -43.76 31.64 6.94
N GLY A 20 -44.37 32.17 5.87
CA GLY A 20 -45.75 32.68 5.88
C GLY A 20 -46.02 34.11 6.33
N GLY A 21 -46.87 34.80 5.56
CA GLY A 21 -47.75 35.85 6.08
C GLY A 21 -47.87 37.08 5.20
N GLY A 22 -48.96 37.17 4.44
CA GLY A 22 -49.27 38.24 3.50
C GLY A 22 -49.99 39.47 4.09
N LEU A 23 -50.18 40.42 3.17
CA LEU A 23 -51.13 41.54 3.11
C LEU A 23 -51.06 42.64 4.18
N GLU A 24 -50.84 43.88 3.73
CA GLU A 24 -51.91 44.90 3.74
C GLU A 24 -51.64 46.04 2.73
N SER A 25 -52.73 46.64 2.27
CA SER A 25 -52.88 47.56 1.13
C SER A 25 -53.15 48.98 1.63
N GLY A 26 -52.79 50.03 0.86
CA GLY A 26 -53.40 51.35 1.08
C GLY A 26 -52.72 52.58 0.48
N ALA A 27 -53.27 53.05 -0.65
CA ALA A 27 -53.54 54.45 -0.99
C ALA A 27 -52.44 55.42 -1.52
N CYS A 28 -52.48 55.59 -2.85
CA CYS A 28 -52.80 56.81 -3.62
C CYS A 28 -51.87 58.05 -3.72
N SER A 29 -51.44 58.28 -4.97
CA SER A 29 -51.39 59.54 -5.75
C SER A 29 -50.27 60.58 -5.53
N LYS A 30 -49.40 60.73 -6.54
CA LYS A 30 -49.41 61.85 -7.53
C LYS A 30 -48.23 61.77 -8.52
N SER A 31 -48.48 62.33 -9.69
CA SER A 31 -47.72 62.40 -10.94
C SER A 31 -46.31 63.01 -10.89
N SER A 32 -45.36 62.46 -11.64
CA SER A 32 -44.57 63.15 -12.70
C SER A 32 -43.38 62.26 -13.13
N SER A 33 -43.21 62.08 -14.44
CA SER A 33 -41.98 61.58 -15.08
C SER A 33 -41.06 62.80 -15.37
N PRO A 34 -39.73 62.70 -15.57
CA PRO A 34 -39.12 61.78 -16.54
C PRO A 34 -37.73 61.18 -16.20
N SER A 35 -37.36 60.18 -17.02
CA SER A 35 -36.01 59.78 -17.43
C SER A 35 -34.99 59.37 -16.36
N ASP A 36 -34.76 58.06 -16.25
CA ASP A 36 -33.40 57.49 -16.16
C ASP A 36 -33.38 56.09 -16.78
N SER A 37 -32.29 55.78 -17.47
CA SER A 37 -32.08 54.57 -18.29
C SER A 37 -31.65 53.38 -17.43
N PRO A 38 -31.90 52.10 -17.81
CA PRO A 38 -31.43 50.96 -17.03
C PRO A 38 -29.97 50.62 -17.39
N PRO A 39 -29.13 50.20 -16.42
CA PRO A 39 -27.83 49.62 -16.75
C PRO A 39 -28.02 48.17 -17.21
N SER A 40 -27.45 47.84 -18.35
CA SER A 40 -27.33 46.48 -18.86
C SER A 40 -26.29 45.69 -18.05
N SER A 41 -26.75 44.89 -17.08
CA SER A 41 -25.90 43.91 -16.38
C SER A 41 -26.31 42.48 -16.76
N TYR A 42 -25.82 42.03 -17.92
CA TYR A 42 -26.02 40.66 -18.44
C TYR A 42 -24.66 40.08 -18.88
N SER A 43 -23.73 39.83 -17.95
CA SER A 43 -22.51 39.05 -18.27
C SER A 43 -22.03 38.10 -17.17
N SER A 44 -22.50 38.19 -15.93
CA SER A 44 -21.96 37.43 -14.79
C SER A 44 -22.33 35.93 -14.77
N GLY A 45 -23.49 35.53 -15.30
CA GLY A 45 -23.96 34.14 -15.25
C GLY A 45 -23.17 33.16 -16.12
N LYS A 46 -22.62 33.61 -17.26
CA LYS A 46 -21.90 32.75 -18.20
C LYS A 46 -20.51 32.35 -17.68
N GLU A 47 -19.85 33.22 -16.92
CA GLU A 47 -18.52 32.94 -16.36
C GLU A 47 -18.58 32.00 -15.15
N ALA A 48 -19.61 32.11 -14.31
CA ALA A 48 -19.82 31.22 -13.18
C ALA A 48 -20.18 29.80 -13.64
N PHE A 49 -21.07 29.67 -14.63
CA PHE A 49 -21.49 28.38 -15.17
C PHE A 49 -20.33 27.66 -15.90
N GLY A 50 -19.50 28.41 -16.64
CA GLY A 50 -18.30 27.88 -17.28
C GLY A 50 -17.26 27.33 -16.29
N LYS A 51 -17.06 27.99 -15.14
CA LYS A 51 -16.16 27.50 -14.08
C LYS A 51 -16.67 26.20 -13.45
N VAL A 52 -17.98 26.08 -13.22
CA VAL A 52 -18.60 24.87 -12.66
C VAL A 52 -18.52 23.70 -13.65
N ILE A 53 -18.84 23.93 -14.92
CA ILE A 53 -18.72 22.91 -15.98
C ILE A 53 -17.27 22.47 -16.16
N ARG A 54 -16.32 23.41 -16.19
CA ARG A 54 -14.88 23.09 -16.32
C ARG A 54 -14.40 22.26 -15.13
N SER A 55 -14.80 22.61 -13.91
CA SER A 55 -14.45 21.85 -12.70
C SER A 55 -15.03 20.44 -12.73
N TRP A 56 -16.29 20.30 -13.15
CA TRP A 56 -16.95 18.99 -13.27
C TRP A 56 -16.29 18.11 -14.35
N ALA A 57 -16.05 18.66 -15.54
CA ALA A 57 -15.39 17.96 -16.64
C ALA A 57 -13.95 17.56 -16.28
N TRP A 58 -13.19 18.47 -15.65
CA TRP A 58 -11.84 18.19 -15.17
C TRP A 58 -11.81 17.09 -14.12
N LYS A 59 -12.75 17.09 -13.17
CA LYS A 59 -12.86 16.04 -12.15
C LYS A 59 -13.11 14.67 -12.77
N LYS A 60 -13.98 14.59 -13.79
CA LYS A 60 -14.25 13.34 -14.53
C LYS A 60 -13.07 12.88 -15.39
N PHE A 61 -12.37 13.81 -16.03
CA PHE A 61 -11.14 13.52 -16.76
C PHE A 61 -10.04 12.97 -15.84
N ILE A 62 -9.80 13.60 -14.68
CA ILE A 62 -8.84 13.10 -13.68
C ILE A 62 -9.21 11.69 -13.23
N THR A 63 -10.48 11.41 -12.92
CA THR A 63 -10.90 10.05 -12.55
C THR A 63 -10.61 9.05 -13.66
N GLY A 64 -10.91 9.39 -14.92
CA GLY A 64 -10.58 8.54 -16.08
C GLY A 64 -9.07 8.30 -16.23
N CYS A 65 -8.26 9.35 -16.10
CA CYS A 65 -6.81 9.25 -16.14
C CYS A 65 -6.25 8.39 -15.01
N VAL A 66 -6.73 8.54 -13.76
CA VAL A 66 -6.26 7.75 -12.63
C VAL A 66 -6.55 6.26 -12.80
N ILE A 67 -7.71 5.91 -13.37
CA ILE A 67 -8.07 4.51 -13.66
C ILE A 67 -7.25 3.96 -14.84
N LEU A 68 -7.03 4.76 -15.89
CA LEU A 68 -6.30 4.34 -17.08
C LEU A 68 -4.77 4.30 -16.86
N PHE A 69 -4.25 5.15 -15.98
CA PHE A 69 -2.83 5.28 -15.67
C PHE A 69 -2.12 3.94 -15.38
N PRO A 70 -2.61 3.09 -14.47
CA PRO A 70 -1.97 1.80 -14.20
C PRO A 70 -1.99 0.85 -15.42
N ILE A 71 -3.03 0.90 -16.25
CA ILE A 71 -3.12 0.08 -17.47
C ILE A 71 -2.14 0.60 -18.53
N ALA A 72 -2.07 1.92 -18.72
CA ALA A 72 -1.15 2.54 -19.66
C ALA A 72 0.31 2.29 -19.27
N ILE A 73 0.64 2.39 -17.98
CA ILE A 73 2.02 2.21 -17.51
C ILE A 73 2.46 0.75 -17.65
N THR A 74 1.58 -0.21 -17.35
CA THR A 74 1.89 -1.65 -17.52
C THR A 74 2.08 -2.00 -18.98
N PHE A 75 1.23 -1.48 -19.88
CA PHE A 75 1.39 -1.66 -21.32
C PHE A 75 2.68 -1.02 -21.85
N TYR A 76 2.98 0.22 -21.42
CA TYR A 76 4.19 0.92 -21.83
C TYR A 76 5.46 0.19 -21.40
N ILE A 77 5.54 -0.26 -20.14
CA ILE A 77 6.70 -1.00 -19.62
C ILE A 77 6.86 -2.33 -20.37
N THR A 78 5.75 -3.06 -20.60
CA THR A 78 5.77 -4.33 -21.34
C THR A 78 6.27 -4.12 -22.77
N TRP A 79 5.73 -3.11 -23.46
CA TRP A 79 6.12 -2.76 -24.82
C TRP A 79 7.61 -2.37 -24.87
N TRP A 80 8.05 -1.49 -23.98
CA TRP A 80 9.45 -1.07 -23.88
C TRP A 80 10.40 -2.24 -23.65
N PHE A 81 10.03 -3.17 -22.77
CA PHE A 81 10.83 -4.36 -22.48
C PHE A 81 10.96 -5.28 -23.69
N ILE A 82 9.86 -5.56 -24.40
CA ILE A 82 9.88 -6.37 -25.62
C ILE A 82 10.80 -5.74 -26.68
N TYR A 83 10.70 -4.43 -26.90
CA TYR A 83 11.57 -3.72 -27.85
C TYR A 83 13.04 -3.75 -27.44
N PHE A 84 13.33 -3.68 -26.13
CA PHE A 84 14.69 -3.76 -25.63
C PHE A 84 15.30 -5.15 -25.90
N VAL A 85 14.56 -6.22 -25.60
CA VAL A 85 15.00 -7.60 -25.88
C VAL A 85 15.12 -7.83 -27.38
N ASP A 86 14.13 -7.38 -28.16
CA ASP A 86 14.16 -7.51 -29.62
C ASP A 86 15.32 -6.75 -30.23
N GLY A 87 15.69 -5.58 -29.70
CA GLY A 87 16.89 -4.85 -30.10
C GLY A 87 18.16 -5.64 -29.82
N PHE A 88 18.26 -6.29 -28.66
CA PHE A 88 19.42 -7.11 -28.28
C PHE A 88 19.56 -8.37 -29.16
N PHE A 89 18.44 -9.00 -29.54
CA PHE A 89 18.41 -10.21 -30.38
C PHE A 89 18.18 -9.94 -31.88
N SER A 90 17.99 -8.68 -32.29
CA SER A 90 17.86 -8.23 -33.68
C SER A 90 18.88 -8.87 -34.64
N PRO A 91 20.19 -8.93 -34.34
CA PRO A 91 21.16 -9.58 -35.22
C PRO A 91 20.92 -11.08 -35.37
N ILE A 92 20.45 -11.77 -34.32
CA ILE A 92 20.09 -13.20 -34.36
C ILE A 92 18.87 -13.42 -35.27
N TYR A 93 17.82 -12.60 -35.16
CA TYR A 93 16.60 -12.76 -35.97
C TYR A 93 16.85 -12.52 -37.46
N SER A 94 17.73 -11.58 -37.78
CA SER A 94 18.11 -11.29 -39.17
C SER A 94 18.77 -12.48 -39.88
N HIS A 95 19.51 -13.31 -39.13
CA HIS A 95 20.11 -14.54 -39.63
C HIS A 95 19.12 -15.71 -39.75
N LEU A 96 18.05 -15.71 -38.96
CA LEU A 96 17.03 -16.77 -38.95
C LEU A 96 15.86 -16.48 -39.91
N GLY A 97 15.71 -15.26 -40.43
CA GLY A 97 14.71 -14.90 -41.44
C GLY A 97 13.26 -14.91 -40.94
N VAL A 98 13.05 -14.91 -39.62
CA VAL A 98 11.71 -15.01 -39.00
C VAL A 98 11.25 -13.63 -38.54
N ASN A 99 10.20 -13.09 -39.16
CA ASN A 99 9.57 -11.84 -38.73
C ASN A 99 8.07 -12.10 -38.48
N VAL A 100 7.77 -12.75 -37.36
CA VAL A 100 6.41 -13.10 -36.96
C VAL A 100 5.96 -12.15 -35.84
N PHE A 101 4.77 -11.59 -35.99
CA PHE A 101 4.15 -10.77 -34.95
C PHE A 101 4.01 -11.57 -33.65
N GLY A 102 4.63 -11.10 -32.56
CA GLY A 102 4.66 -11.79 -31.26
C GLY A 102 5.95 -12.57 -30.93
N LEU A 103 6.92 -12.63 -31.86
CA LEU A 103 8.21 -13.29 -31.59
C LEU A 103 8.92 -12.66 -30.38
N GLY A 104 8.86 -11.34 -30.25
CA GLY A 104 9.49 -10.60 -29.16
C GLY A 104 8.99 -10.94 -27.76
N PHE A 105 7.72 -11.33 -27.64
CA PHE A 105 7.17 -11.78 -26.37
C PHE A 105 7.72 -13.16 -25.99
N VAL A 106 7.74 -14.08 -26.94
CA VAL A 106 8.27 -15.45 -26.73
C VAL A 106 9.75 -15.39 -26.39
N THR A 107 10.52 -14.61 -27.14
CA THR A 107 11.97 -14.49 -26.96
C THR A 107 12.32 -13.79 -25.66
N SER A 108 11.51 -12.80 -25.23
CA SER A 108 11.62 -12.19 -23.90
C SER A 108 11.44 -13.20 -22.78
N ILE A 109 10.42 -14.07 -22.86
CA ILE A 109 10.20 -15.13 -21.87
C ILE A 109 11.37 -16.12 -21.86
N THR A 110 11.79 -16.58 -23.04
CA THR A 110 12.93 -17.51 -23.18
C THR A 110 14.22 -16.88 -22.66
N PHE A 111 14.44 -15.59 -22.91
CA PHE A 111 15.60 -14.85 -22.43
C PHE A 111 15.61 -14.75 -20.90
N ILE A 112 14.50 -14.35 -20.28
CA ILE A 112 14.38 -14.30 -18.82
C ILE A 112 14.65 -15.68 -18.21
N PHE A 113 14.10 -16.74 -18.81
CA PHE A 113 14.33 -18.11 -18.37
C PHE A 113 15.81 -18.51 -18.48
N LEU A 114 16.46 -18.25 -19.62
CA LEU A 114 17.88 -18.52 -19.84
C LEU A 114 18.77 -17.76 -18.86
N VAL A 115 18.48 -16.47 -18.63
CA VAL A 115 19.19 -15.66 -17.63
C VAL A 115 19.01 -16.26 -16.25
N GLY A 116 17.80 -16.69 -15.86
CA GLY A 116 17.54 -17.35 -14.58
C GLY A 116 18.32 -18.66 -14.41
N VAL A 117 18.38 -19.50 -15.44
CA VAL A 117 19.17 -20.73 -15.43
C VAL A 117 20.67 -20.42 -15.34
N PHE A 118 21.14 -19.43 -16.11
CA PHE A 118 22.53 -19.00 -16.09
C PHE A 118 22.95 -18.47 -14.72
N ILE A 119 22.09 -17.67 -14.08
CA ILE A 119 22.33 -17.11 -12.75
C ILE A 119 22.35 -18.17 -11.65
N SER A 120 21.55 -19.22 -11.82
CA SER A 120 21.49 -20.37 -10.89
C SER A 120 22.70 -21.28 -11.01
N SER A 121 23.48 -21.17 -12.10
CA SER A 121 24.72 -21.90 -12.30
C SER A 121 25.86 -21.28 -11.49
N TRP A 122 26.88 -22.09 -11.18
CA TRP A 122 28.06 -21.66 -10.42
C TRP A 122 28.78 -20.45 -11.05
N VAL A 123 28.86 -20.42 -12.38
CA VAL A 123 29.46 -19.31 -13.14
C VAL A 123 28.64 -18.03 -12.99
N GLY A 124 27.31 -18.12 -13.10
CA GLY A 124 26.43 -16.97 -12.93
C GLY A 124 26.47 -16.42 -11.51
N ALA A 125 26.45 -17.30 -10.51
CA ALA A 125 26.59 -16.91 -9.11
C ALA A 125 27.93 -16.20 -8.83
N SER A 126 29.03 -16.68 -9.43
CA SER A 126 30.35 -16.06 -9.31
C SER A 126 30.40 -14.68 -9.98
N LEU A 127 29.85 -14.55 -11.19
CA LEU A 127 29.81 -13.29 -11.93
C LEU A 127 28.94 -12.23 -11.24
N LEU A 128 27.78 -12.64 -10.70
CA LEU A 128 26.95 -11.77 -9.87
C LEU A 128 27.70 -11.29 -8.63
N GLY A 129 28.37 -12.19 -7.91
CA GLY A 129 29.15 -11.83 -6.74
C GLY A 129 30.23 -10.79 -7.05
N LEU A 130 30.89 -10.91 -8.21
CA LEU A 130 31.88 -9.94 -8.67
C LEU A 130 31.24 -8.59 -9.02
N GLY A 131 30.11 -8.59 -9.73
CA GLY A 131 29.34 -7.38 -10.05
C GLY A 131 28.85 -6.65 -8.79
N GLU A 132 28.38 -7.40 -7.79
CA GLU A 132 28.00 -6.87 -6.49
C GLU A 132 29.17 -6.21 -5.77
N TRP A 133 30.36 -6.80 -5.85
CA TRP A 133 31.56 -6.21 -5.27
C TRP A 133 31.91 -4.86 -5.92
N PHE A 134 31.78 -4.75 -7.25
CA PHE A 134 31.95 -3.48 -7.96
C PHE A 134 30.92 -2.43 -7.54
N ILE A 135 29.63 -2.81 -7.48
CA ILE A 135 28.54 -1.92 -7.08
C ILE A 135 28.71 -1.41 -5.64
N LYS A 136 29.13 -2.28 -4.73
CA LYS A 136 29.39 -1.93 -3.32
C LYS A 136 30.51 -0.90 -3.16
N LYS A 137 31.42 -0.80 -4.12
CA LYS A 137 32.53 0.16 -4.11
C LYS A 137 32.10 1.58 -4.46
N MET A 138 30.90 1.78 -5.02
CA MET A 138 30.36 3.10 -5.35
C MET A 138 29.47 3.61 -4.20
N PRO A 139 29.85 4.70 -3.49
CA PRO A 139 29.26 5.12 -2.22
C PRO A 139 27.81 5.65 -2.27
N LEU A 140 27.11 5.57 -3.40
CA LEU A 140 25.69 5.93 -3.53
C LEU A 140 24.87 4.76 -4.09
N ILE A 141 25.37 4.12 -5.15
CA ILE A 141 24.69 2.99 -5.80
C ILE A 141 24.65 1.77 -4.86
N SER A 142 25.64 1.61 -3.99
CA SER A 142 25.68 0.52 -3.00
C SER A 142 24.48 0.54 -2.06
N TYR A 143 24.01 1.72 -1.62
CA TYR A 143 22.84 1.86 -0.75
C TYR A 143 21.56 1.46 -1.48
N VAL A 144 21.36 1.95 -2.70
CA VAL A 144 20.16 1.65 -3.51
C VAL A 144 20.12 0.16 -3.89
N TYR A 145 21.25 -0.39 -4.33
CA TYR A 145 21.35 -1.80 -4.68
C TYR A 145 21.12 -2.72 -3.46
N SER A 146 21.71 -2.37 -2.31
CA SER A 146 21.53 -3.17 -1.09
C SER A 146 20.08 -3.14 -0.60
N ALA A 147 19.43 -1.98 -0.63
CA ALA A 147 18.01 -1.86 -0.29
C ALA A 147 17.12 -2.67 -1.25
N SER A 148 17.38 -2.57 -2.56
CA SER A 148 16.64 -3.35 -3.57
C SER A 148 16.83 -4.85 -3.38
N LYS A 149 18.07 -5.32 -3.17
CA LYS A 149 18.38 -6.73 -2.92
C LYS A 149 17.71 -7.25 -1.65
N GLN A 150 17.64 -6.44 -0.60
CA GLN A 150 16.97 -6.80 0.65
C GLN A 150 15.47 -7.01 0.44
N ILE A 151 14.81 -6.15 -0.33
CA ILE A 151 13.39 -6.28 -0.68
C ILE A 151 13.17 -7.53 -1.54
N SER A 152 14.00 -7.75 -2.57
CA SER A 152 13.91 -8.94 -3.41
C SER A 152 14.15 -10.24 -2.63
N ALA A 153 15.08 -10.24 -1.66
CA ALA A 153 15.34 -11.38 -0.80
C ALA A 153 14.15 -11.69 0.12
N ALA A 154 13.44 -10.67 0.61
CA ALA A 154 12.26 -10.85 1.46
C ALA A 154 11.06 -11.48 0.71
N ILE A 155 11.03 -11.41 -0.62
CA ILE A 155 9.95 -11.92 -1.49
C ILE A 155 10.29 -13.30 -2.08
N SER A 156 11.57 -13.73 -2.05
CA SER A 156 12.00 -14.98 -2.66
C SER A 156 11.47 -16.21 -1.91
N PRO A 157 10.77 -17.15 -2.57
CA PRO A 157 10.23 -18.36 -1.93
C PRO A 157 11.28 -19.36 -1.44
N ASP A 158 12.47 -19.35 -2.04
CA ASP A 158 13.46 -20.44 -1.95
C ASP A 158 14.57 -20.18 -0.92
N GLN A 159 14.74 -18.94 -0.47
CA GLN A 159 15.69 -18.65 0.61
C GLN A 159 15.04 -18.91 1.96
N ASN A 160 15.49 -19.96 2.63
CA ASN A 160 15.24 -20.32 4.04
C ASN A 160 15.65 -19.24 5.08
N SER A 161 15.65 -17.97 4.69
CA SER A 161 15.88 -16.79 5.54
C SER A 161 14.64 -15.89 5.52
N HIS A 162 13.52 -16.43 6.00
CA HIS A 162 12.77 -15.88 7.12
C HIS A 162 12.81 -14.34 7.34
N ALA A 163 12.56 -13.49 6.35
CA ALA A 163 12.40 -12.07 6.61
C ALA A 163 11.01 -11.79 7.23
N PHE A 164 9.98 -12.50 6.77
CA PHE A 164 8.60 -12.43 7.28
C PHE A 164 7.97 -13.83 7.21
N LYS A 165 8.08 -14.61 8.28
CA LYS A 165 7.58 -15.99 8.31
C LYS A 165 6.07 -16.04 8.23
N GLU A 166 5.41 -15.20 9.03
CA GLU A 166 3.98 -15.25 9.29
C GLU A 166 3.47 -13.87 9.71
N VAL A 167 2.17 -13.64 9.56
CA VAL A 167 1.48 -12.46 10.10
C VAL A 167 1.22 -12.69 11.58
N ALA A 168 1.46 -11.66 12.39
CA ALA A 168 1.17 -11.67 13.82
C ALA A 168 0.20 -10.55 14.17
N LEU A 169 -0.75 -10.88 15.03
CA LEU A 169 -1.60 -9.93 15.72
C LEU A 169 -1.17 -9.93 17.19
N ILE A 170 -0.70 -8.79 17.67
CA ILE A 170 -0.23 -8.62 19.05
C ILE A 170 -1.12 -7.62 19.80
N LYS A 171 -1.25 -7.80 21.12
CA LYS A 171 -1.95 -6.84 21.97
C LYS A 171 -1.09 -5.58 22.12
N HIS A 172 -1.66 -4.42 21.82
CA HIS A 172 -1.01 -3.13 22.05
C HIS A 172 -1.16 -2.73 23.53
N PRO A 173 -0.29 -1.86 24.11
CA PRO A 173 -0.31 -1.53 25.54
C PRO A 173 -1.66 -1.02 26.06
N ARG A 174 -2.50 -0.47 25.18
CA ARG A 174 -3.85 -0.03 25.53
C ARG A 174 -4.84 -1.18 25.39
N HIS A 175 -5.64 -1.37 26.44
CA HIS A 175 -6.63 -2.44 26.50
C HIS A 175 -7.62 -2.32 25.33
N GLY A 176 -7.79 -3.42 24.58
CA GLY A 176 -8.68 -3.50 23.42
C GLY A 176 -8.04 -3.10 22.09
N GLU A 177 -6.78 -2.66 22.08
CA GLU A 177 -6.05 -2.35 20.85
C GLU A 177 -5.18 -3.54 20.42
N TYR A 178 -5.25 -3.86 19.13
CA TYR A 178 -4.44 -4.90 18.50
C TYR A 178 -3.60 -4.28 17.40
N ALA A 179 -2.36 -4.73 17.28
CA ALA A 179 -1.46 -4.31 16.24
C ALA A 179 -1.14 -5.48 15.31
N LEU A 180 -1.24 -5.21 14.01
CA LEU A 180 -0.88 -6.14 12.97
C LEU A 180 0.60 -5.94 12.62
N GLY A 181 1.35 -7.03 12.66
CA GLY A 181 2.77 -7.05 12.38
C GLY A 181 3.18 -8.34 11.71
N PHE A 182 4.49 -8.51 11.56
CA PHE A 182 5.07 -9.66 10.88
C PHE A 182 6.12 -10.33 11.76
N ILE A 183 6.04 -11.65 11.89
CA ILE A 183 7.06 -12.45 12.59
C ILE A 183 8.27 -12.53 11.69
N THR A 184 9.36 -11.90 12.10
CA THR A 184 10.61 -11.87 11.35
C THR A 184 11.54 -13.00 11.80
N SER A 185 11.72 -13.17 13.11
CA SER A 185 12.58 -14.21 13.68
C SER A 185 12.02 -14.77 14.98
N SER A 186 12.56 -15.90 15.40
CA SER A 186 12.26 -16.53 16.69
C SER A 186 13.58 -16.73 17.42
N LEU A 187 13.62 -16.41 18.71
CA LEU A 187 14.80 -16.49 19.54
C LEU A 187 14.46 -17.03 20.93
N VAL A 188 15.42 -17.69 21.56
CA VAL A 188 15.27 -18.21 22.92
C VAL A 188 16.03 -17.30 23.86
N LEU A 189 15.30 -16.56 24.70
CA LEU A 189 15.90 -15.72 25.73
C LEU A 189 16.20 -16.59 26.95
N GLN A 190 17.48 -16.72 27.29
CA GLN A 190 17.89 -17.42 28.51
C GLN A 190 17.78 -16.47 29.70
N LYS A 191 16.84 -16.74 30.61
CA LYS A 191 16.73 -16.07 31.91
C LYS A 191 17.19 -17.02 33.01
N SER A 192 17.57 -16.48 34.17
CA SER A 192 17.84 -17.28 35.37
C SER A 192 16.64 -18.13 35.82
N SER A 193 15.42 -17.75 35.41
CA SER A 193 14.17 -18.46 35.66
C SER A 193 13.85 -19.57 34.63
N GLY A 194 14.67 -19.73 33.59
CA GLY A 194 14.47 -20.70 32.51
C GLY A 194 14.54 -20.08 31.10
N PRO A 195 14.63 -20.92 30.05
CA PRO A 195 14.58 -20.47 28.66
C PRO A 195 13.15 -20.04 28.28
N GLU A 196 13.03 -18.88 27.63
CA GLU A 196 11.75 -18.34 27.13
C GLU A 196 11.81 -18.16 25.62
N GLU A 197 10.85 -18.75 24.89
CA GLU A 197 10.74 -18.59 23.44
C GLU A 197 10.04 -17.26 23.10
N LEU A 198 10.79 -16.35 22.49
CA LEU A 198 10.32 -15.06 22.03
C LEU A 198 10.31 -15.02 20.50
N CYS A 199 9.33 -14.32 19.95
CA CYS A 199 9.23 -14.00 18.55
C CYS A 199 9.46 -12.50 18.35
N CYS A 200 10.26 -12.17 17.34
CA CYS A 200 10.52 -10.81 16.90
C CYS A 200 9.42 -10.40 15.92
N VAL A 201 8.53 -9.53 16.39
CA VAL A 201 7.40 -8.99 15.63
C VAL A 201 7.74 -7.58 15.16
N TYR A 202 7.79 -7.40 13.84
CA TYR A 202 7.95 -6.11 13.21
C TYR A 202 6.58 -5.47 12.99
N LEU A 203 6.35 -4.28 13.55
CA LEU A 203 5.17 -3.46 13.33
C LEU A 203 5.51 -2.38 12.30
N PRO A 204 4.92 -2.43 11.09
CA PRO A 204 5.12 -1.38 10.11
C PRO A 204 4.42 -0.11 10.57
N THR A 205 5.16 0.99 10.62
CA THR A 205 4.61 2.33 10.91
C THR A 205 4.49 3.12 9.60
N ASN A 206 3.78 4.24 9.62
CA ASN A 206 3.58 5.14 8.47
C ASN A 206 4.91 5.58 7.80
N HIS A 207 6.01 5.56 8.56
CA HIS A 207 7.35 5.64 8.00
C HIS A 207 7.83 4.24 7.60
N LEU A 208 7.88 3.98 6.28
CA LEU A 208 8.30 2.71 5.67
C LEU A 208 9.66 2.17 6.17
N TYR A 209 10.46 3.01 6.83
CA TYR A 209 11.80 2.70 7.36
C TYR A 209 11.92 2.73 8.90
N LEU A 210 10.89 3.15 9.63
CA LEU A 210 10.86 3.17 11.10
C LEU A 210 9.63 2.42 11.60
N GLY A 211 9.63 1.11 11.40
CA GLY A 211 8.70 0.24 12.13
C GLY A 211 9.24 -0.09 13.51
N ASP A 212 8.33 -0.34 14.45
CA ASP A 212 8.69 -0.79 15.79
C ASP A 212 9.00 -2.29 15.79
N ILE A 213 9.93 -2.71 16.63
CA ILE A 213 10.26 -4.12 16.82
C ILE A 213 9.89 -4.51 18.24
N TYR A 214 9.01 -5.50 18.37
CA TYR A 214 8.58 -6.06 19.64
C TYR A 214 9.07 -7.50 19.78
N LEU A 215 9.61 -7.82 20.96
CA LEU A 215 9.91 -9.19 21.36
C LEU A 215 8.76 -9.68 22.23
N VAL A 216 7.95 -10.59 21.68
CA VAL A 216 6.72 -11.07 22.34
C VAL A 216 6.83 -12.57 22.55
N ASN A 217 6.35 -13.06 23.69
CA ASN A 217 6.30 -14.50 23.96
C ASN A 217 5.46 -15.19 22.89
N SER A 218 5.92 -16.33 22.35
CA SER A 218 5.19 -17.02 21.28
C SER A 218 3.77 -17.42 21.67
N LYS A 219 3.45 -17.52 22.97
CA LYS A 219 2.11 -17.84 23.49
C LYS A 219 1.13 -16.67 23.42
N ASP A 220 1.64 -15.44 23.43
CA ASP A 220 0.82 -14.22 23.45
C ASP A 220 0.57 -13.66 22.03
N ILE A 221 1.08 -14.35 21.01
CA ILE A 221 0.92 -13.96 19.60
C ILE A 221 -0.29 -14.67 19.01
N MET A 222 -1.24 -13.88 18.52
CA MET A 222 -2.39 -14.37 17.76
C MET A 222 -2.01 -14.44 16.28
N ARG A 223 -2.18 -15.60 15.64
CA ARG A 223 -1.81 -15.80 14.22
C ARG A 223 -3.07 -15.75 13.36
N PRO A 224 -3.36 -14.61 12.70
CA PRO A 224 -4.51 -14.53 11.80
C PRO A 224 -4.31 -15.42 10.56
N ASN A 225 -5.41 -15.95 10.02
CA ASN A 225 -5.41 -16.63 8.72
C ASN A 225 -5.34 -15.61 7.58
N LEU A 226 -4.20 -14.92 7.49
CA LEU A 226 -3.85 -13.98 6.44
C LEU A 226 -2.50 -14.38 5.85
N SER A 227 -2.39 -14.32 4.53
CA SER A 227 -1.10 -14.38 3.86
C SER A 227 -0.28 -13.12 4.16
N VAL A 228 1.05 -13.25 4.11
CA VAL A 228 1.97 -12.11 4.24
C VAL A 228 1.64 -11.03 3.19
N ARG A 229 1.24 -11.44 1.98
CA ARG A 229 0.85 -10.53 0.89
C ARG A 229 -0.40 -9.71 1.25
N GLU A 230 -1.45 -10.34 1.75
CA GLU A 230 -2.67 -9.65 2.18
C GLU A 230 -2.38 -8.68 3.33
N ALA A 231 -1.57 -9.10 4.30
CA ALA A 231 -1.15 -8.22 5.39
C ALA A 231 -0.35 -7.00 4.89
N ILE A 232 0.56 -7.17 3.92
CA ILE A 232 1.26 -6.05 3.28
C ILE A 232 0.27 -5.12 2.57
N GLU A 233 -0.72 -5.66 1.86
CA GLU A 233 -1.76 -4.87 1.21
C GLU A 233 -2.57 -4.03 2.21
N ILE A 234 -2.94 -4.63 3.35
CA ILE A 234 -3.64 -3.93 4.44
C ILE A 234 -2.78 -2.76 4.95
N VAL A 235 -1.48 -2.97 5.15
CA VAL A 235 -0.57 -1.93 5.65
C VAL A 235 -0.40 -0.80 4.62
N ILE A 236 -0.14 -1.12 3.36
CA ILE A 236 0.06 -0.14 2.28
C ILE A 236 -1.23 0.65 2.00
N SER A 237 -2.40 0.00 2.09
CA SER A 237 -3.69 0.65 1.90
C SER A 237 -4.14 1.49 3.10
N GLY A 238 -3.36 1.52 4.19
CA GLY A 238 -3.74 2.23 5.42
C GLY A 238 -4.93 1.60 6.14
N GLY A 239 -5.13 0.30 5.97
CA GLY A 239 -6.22 -0.46 6.59
C GLY A 239 -7.49 -0.60 5.74
N LEU A 240 -7.54 -0.02 4.52
CA LEU A 240 -8.74 -0.09 3.67
C LEU A 240 -9.04 -1.50 3.15
N SER A 241 -8.01 -2.35 2.99
CA SER A 241 -8.16 -3.74 2.55
C SER A 241 -8.42 -4.73 3.69
N ILE A 242 -8.71 -4.28 4.93
CA ILE A 242 -8.89 -5.22 6.06
C ILE A 242 -10.20 -6.02 5.92
N PRO A 243 -10.16 -7.36 6.06
CA PRO A 243 -11.36 -8.18 5.95
C PRO A 243 -12.29 -7.95 7.15
N LYS A 244 -13.60 -8.10 6.92
CA LYS A 244 -14.63 -7.92 7.96
C LYS A 244 -14.53 -8.93 9.12
N VAL A 245 -13.93 -10.08 8.86
CA VAL A 245 -13.74 -11.16 9.84
C VAL A 245 -12.30 -11.64 9.77
N LEU A 246 -11.60 -11.56 10.91
CA LEU A 246 -10.26 -12.08 11.09
C LEU A 246 -10.35 -13.35 11.94
N ASN A 247 -10.12 -14.51 11.33
CA ASN A 247 -10.02 -15.76 12.05
C ASN A 247 -8.59 -15.92 12.57
N VAL A 248 -8.44 -16.08 13.88
CA VAL A 248 -7.16 -16.40 14.50
C VAL A 248 -7.06 -17.92 14.60
N VAL A 249 -5.98 -18.47 14.07
CA VAL A 249 -5.65 -19.88 14.26
C VAL A 249 -4.99 -19.98 15.63
N ASP A 250 -5.72 -20.52 16.61
CA ASP A 250 -5.18 -20.68 17.96
C ASP A 250 -3.93 -21.58 17.92
N ALA A 251 -2.86 -21.10 18.57
CA ALA A 251 -1.57 -21.76 18.69
C ALA A 251 -1.65 -23.19 19.27
N HIS A 252 -2.77 -23.52 19.93
CA HIS A 252 -3.03 -24.86 20.45
C HIS A 252 -3.23 -25.95 19.38
N SER A 253 -3.54 -25.58 18.13
CA SER A 253 -3.71 -26.54 17.04
C SER A 253 -2.40 -26.96 16.36
N ILE A 254 -1.32 -26.18 16.49
CA ILE A 254 -0.03 -26.44 15.82
C ILE A 254 0.91 -27.27 16.71
N LEU A 255 0.68 -27.34 18.02
CA LEU A 255 1.53 -28.10 18.94
C LEU A 255 1.30 -29.63 18.91
N SER A 256 0.21 -30.11 18.29
CA SER A 256 -0.20 -31.53 18.33
C SER A 256 0.48 -32.48 17.32
N PRO A 257 1.16 -32.06 16.23
CA PRO A 257 1.90 -33.03 15.39
C PRO A 257 3.39 -33.19 15.78
N ARG A 258 3.96 -32.29 16.60
CA ARG A 258 5.42 -32.28 16.87
C ARG A 258 5.85 -32.95 18.17
N LEU A 259 4.91 -33.37 19.02
CA LEU A 259 5.18 -34.13 20.24
C LEU A 259 5.29 -35.66 20.01
N GLY A 260 5.79 -36.08 18.84
CA GLY A 260 5.94 -37.50 18.48
C GLY A 260 7.37 -37.98 18.21
N LYS A 261 8.38 -37.08 18.23
CA LYS A 261 9.77 -37.42 17.88
C LYS A 261 10.80 -36.75 18.78
N PHE A 262 10.68 -36.98 20.09
CA PHE A 262 11.84 -36.92 20.98
C PHE A 262 11.84 -38.17 21.85
N ALA A 263 12.19 -39.30 21.22
CA ALA A 263 12.62 -40.48 21.96
C ALA A 263 13.97 -40.13 22.62
N ILE A 264 13.94 -40.09 23.95
CA ILE A 264 15.10 -39.95 24.83
C ILE A 264 15.97 -41.20 24.62
N PRO A 265 17.25 -41.08 24.21
CA PRO A 265 18.15 -42.23 24.27
C PRO A 265 18.39 -42.57 25.74
N ARG A 266 18.04 -43.79 26.15
CA ARG A 266 18.41 -44.35 27.45
C ARG A 266 19.86 -44.85 27.38
N VAL A 267 20.68 -44.28 28.28
CA VAL A 267 21.98 -44.71 28.84
C VAL A 267 23.08 -45.04 27.83
#